data_AF-A0A7Y6UBV6-F1
#
_entry.id   AF-A0A7Y6UBV6-F1
#
_cell.length_a   1.000
_cell.length_b   1.000
_cell.length_c   1.000
_cell.angle_alpha   90.00
_cell.angle_beta   90.00
_cell.angle_gamma   90.00
#
_symmetry.space_group_name_H-M   'P 1'
#
loop_
_entity.id
_entity.type
_entity.pdbx_description
1 polymer ?
#
loop_
_entity_poly.entity_id
_entity_poly.type
_entity_poly.pdbx_seq_one_letter_code
_entity_poly.pdbx_strand_id
1 'polypeptide(L)'
;MKYKIIIGLSAILYFTGCYNREQTPRLSEAEKLMQNNPDSALAILQKLKPEGNRAEQARYALLYSEALEKKQMKVTDDSLIRQAWQYYKHYPKDLRHQCKTLYYWG
;
A
#
# COMPACT_ATOMS: atom_id res chain seq x y z
N MET A 1 -3.71 35.68 -31.03
CA MET A 1 -4.29 34.32 -30.97
C MET A 1 -3.27 33.18 -31.08
N LYS A 2 -1.95 33.44 -30.95
CA LYS A 2 -0.90 32.41 -31.09
C LYS A 2 -0.41 31.83 -29.75
N TYR A 3 -0.57 32.58 -28.65
CA TYR A 3 -0.11 32.24 -27.30
C TYR A 3 -1.03 31.24 -26.57
N LYS A 4 -2.30 31.13 -26.98
CA LYS A 4 -3.26 30.19 -26.39
C LYS A 4 -2.97 28.73 -26.74
N ILE A 5 -2.29 28.48 -27.87
CA ILE A 5 -1.94 27.13 -28.34
C ILE A 5 -0.71 26.60 -27.58
N ILE A 6 0.22 27.48 -27.16
CA ILE A 6 1.45 27.09 -26.45
C ILE A 6 1.15 26.63 -25.01
N ILE A 7 0.14 27.22 -24.35
CA ILE A 7 -0.25 26.86 -22.98
C ILE A 7 -0.95 25.49 -22.92
N GLY A 8 -1.54 25.02 -24.03
CA GLY A 8 -2.24 23.72 -24.08
C GLY A 8 -1.31 22.50 -24.12
N LEU A 9 -0.04 22.67 -24.54
CA LEU A 9 0.90 21.55 -24.73
C LEU A 9 1.74 21.24 -23.49
N SER A 10 1.85 22.14 -22.50
CA SER A 10 2.66 21.90 -21.30
C SER A 10 1.95 21.11 -20.19
N ALA A 11 0.67 20.79 -20.35
CA ALA A 11 -0.14 20.12 -19.33
C ALA A 11 -0.02 18.57 -19.34
N ILE A 12 0.63 17.99 -20.34
CA ILE A 12 0.62 16.53 -20.57
C ILE A 12 1.68 15.78 -19.73
N LEU A 13 2.61 16.49 -19.08
CA LEU A 13 3.75 15.86 -18.39
C LEU A 13 3.59 15.65 -16.86
N TYR A 14 2.42 15.88 -16.29
CA TYR A 14 2.24 15.76 -14.82
C TYR A 14 1.82 14.38 -14.29
N PHE A 15 1.73 13.35 -15.14
CA PHE A 15 1.29 12.00 -14.73
C PHE A 15 2.37 10.91 -14.79
N THR A 16 3.65 11.23 -14.59
CA THR A 16 4.62 10.19 -14.23
C THR A 16 4.49 9.90 -12.75
N GLY A 17 3.46 9.14 -12.36
CA GLY A 17 3.47 8.49 -11.06
C GLY A 17 4.66 7.54 -11.04
N CYS A 18 5.67 7.81 -10.21
CA CYS A 18 6.80 6.91 -9.99
C CYS A 18 6.26 5.57 -9.49
N TYR A 19 6.10 4.62 -10.41
CA TYR A 19 5.68 3.27 -10.09
C TYR A 19 6.93 2.47 -9.75
N ASN A 20 7.05 2.01 -8.51
CA ASN A 20 8.15 1.13 -8.14
C ASN A 20 7.90 -0.24 -8.79
N ARG A 21 8.53 -0.46 -9.96
CA ARG A 21 8.32 -1.64 -10.82
C ARG A 21 8.49 -2.98 -10.07
N GLU A 22 9.29 -3.00 -9.01
CA GLU A 22 9.54 -4.20 -8.19
C GLU A 22 8.66 -4.33 -6.94
N GLN A 23 8.03 -3.27 -6.47
CA GLN A 23 7.35 -3.28 -5.17
C GLN A 23 5.97 -3.94 -5.24
N THR A 24 5.15 -3.54 -6.21
CA THR A 24 3.83 -4.15 -6.42
C THR A 24 3.85 -5.68 -6.61
N PRO A 25 4.75 -6.29 -7.41
CA PRO A 25 4.79 -7.75 -7.53
C PRO A 25 5.17 -8.44 -6.22
N ARG A 26 6.15 -7.91 -5.47
CA ARG A 26 6.53 -8.47 -4.16
C ARG A 26 5.44 -8.34 -3.10
N LEU A 27 4.69 -7.22 -3.08
CA LEU A 27 3.51 -7.08 -2.23
C LEU A 27 2.43 -8.11 -2.58
N SER A 28 2.25 -8.40 -3.87
CA SER A 28 1.28 -9.39 -4.33
C SER A 28 1.71 -10.82 -4.02
N GLU A 29 3.01 -11.09 -4.02
CA GLU A 29 3.60 -12.36 -3.57
C GLU A 29 3.40 -12.55 -2.06
N ALA A 30 3.72 -11.54 -1.25
CA ALA A 30 3.48 -11.57 0.20
C ALA A 30 1.99 -11.80 0.53
N GLU A 31 1.08 -11.12 -0.18
CA GLU A 31 -0.36 -11.31 0.02
C GLU A 31 -0.82 -12.74 -0.28
N LYS A 32 -0.28 -13.40 -1.31
CA LYS A 32 -0.59 -14.81 -1.62
C LYS A 32 -0.10 -15.76 -0.54
N LEU A 33 1.08 -15.49 0.02
CA LEU A 33 1.66 -16.30 1.08
C LEU A 33 0.96 -16.08 2.42
N MET A 34 0.27 -14.96 2.61
CA MET A 34 -0.31 -14.54 3.89
C MET A 34 -1.21 -15.59 4.57
N GLN A 35 -1.98 -16.35 3.80
CA GLN A 35 -2.88 -17.36 4.38
C GLN A 35 -2.17 -18.67 4.74
N ASN A 36 -1.21 -19.11 3.94
CA ASN A 36 -0.59 -20.43 4.08
C ASN A 36 0.76 -20.39 4.81
N ASN A 37 1.49 -19.28 4.72
CA ASN A 37 2.83 -19.10 5.26
C ASN A 37 3.09 -17.62 5.61
N PRO A 38 2.52 -17.12 6.73
CA PRO A 38 2.66 -15.73 7.15
C PRO A 38 4.12 -15.36 7.51
N ASP A 39 4.95 -16.33 7.90
CA ASP A 39 6.38 -16.12 8.14
C ASP A 39 7.12 -15.70 6.87
N SER A 40 6.86 -16.39 5.77
CA SER A 40 7.46 -16.08 4.46
C SER A 40 6.92 -14.76 3.91
N ALA A 41 5.62 -14.48 4.11
CA ALA A 41 5.04 -13.19 3.79
C ALA A 41 5.74 -12.05 4.55
N LEU A 42 5.92 -12.20 5.87
CA LEU A 42 6.62 -11.21 6.68
C LEU A 42 8.07 -11.03 6.23
N ALA A 43 8.79 -12.11 5.91
CA ALA A 43 10.17 -12.03 5.45
C ALA A 43 10.30 -11.24 4.13
N ILE A 44 9.34 -11.35 3.22
CA ILE A 44 9.29 -10.53 2.00
C ILE A 44 9.03 -9.07 2.35
N LEU A 45 8.05 -8.81 3.22
CA LEU A 45 7.69 -7.45 3.64
C LEU A 45 8.81 -6.75 4.42
N GLN A 46 9.60 -7.47 5.20
CA GLN A 46 10.76 -6.92 5.92
C GLN A 46 11.91 -6.55 4.98
N LYS A 47 12.09 -7.27 3.86
CA LYS A 47 13.09 -6.94 2.84
C LYS A 47 12.67 -5.77 1.95
N LEU A 48 11.36 -5.50 1.87
CA LEU A 48 10.82 -4.37 1.16
C LEU A 48 10.99 -3.10 1.99
N LYS A 49 11.49 -2.04 1.35
CA LYS A 49 11.37 -0.69 1.89
C LYS A 49 9.96 -0.17 1.63
N PRO A 50 9.34 0.59 2.56
CA PRO A 50 8.05 1.25 2.35
C PRO A 50 8.20 2.48 1.43
N GLU A 51 8.81 2.28 0.27
CA GLU A 51 9.01 3.29 -0.77
C GLU A 51 7.83 3.25 -1.75
N GLY A 52 7.87 4.01 -2.84
CA GLY A 52 6.83 4.00 -3.86
C GLY A 52 5.67 4.96 -3.57
N ASN A 53 4.57 4.79 -4.30
CA ASN A 53 3.43 5.71 -4.22
C ASN A 53 2.58 5.46 -2.96
N ARG A 54 1.68 6.40 -2.63
CA ARG A 54 0.82 6.30 -1.43
C ARG A 54 -0.01 5.01 -1.38
N ALA A 55 -0.41 4.47 -2.53
CA ALA A 55 -1.18 3.22 -2.60
C ALA A 55 -0.31 2.02 -2.22
N GLU A 56 0.92 1.96 -2.71
CA GLU A 56 1.88 0.91 -2.39
C GLU A 56 2.28 0.95 -0.91
N GLN A 57 2.49 2.14 -0.36
CA GLN A 57 2.77 2.33 1.07
C GLN A 57 1.59 1.90 1.95
N ALA A 58 0.36 2.25 1.58
CA ALA A 58 -0.83 1.83 2.31
C ALA A 58 -1.03 0.31 2.24
N ARG A 59 -0.82 -0.29 1.07
CA ARG A 59 -0.90 -1.74 0.88
C ARG A 59 0.20 -2.47 1.67
N TYR A 60 1.42 -1.94 1.67
CA TYR A 60 2.51 -2.43 2.51
C TYR A 60 2.12 -2.43 3.98
N ALA A 61 1.63 -1.31 4.49
CA ALA A 61 1.29 -1.15 5.90
C ALA A 61 0.16 -2.09 6.34
N LEU A 62 -0.86 -2.29 5.50
CA LEU A 62 -1.92 -3.25 5.75
C LEU A 62 -1.42 -4.69 5.79
N LEU A 63 -0.64 -5.11 4.79
CA LEU A 63 -0.09 -6.48 4.73
C LEU A 63 0.89 -6.76 5.87
N TYR A 64 1.69 -5.76 6.25
CA TYR A 64 2.63 -5.89 7.36
C TYR A 64 1.90 -6.11 8.69
N SER A 65 0.86 -5.32 8.95
CA SER A 65 0.03 -5.45 10.16
C SER A 65 -0.65 -6.82 10.21
N GLU A 66 -1.22 -7.26 9.08
CA GLU A 66 -1.82 -8.60 8.96
C GLU A 66 -0.82 -9.74 9.25
N ALA A 67 0.41 -9.62 8.73
CA ALA A 67 1.43 -10.63 8.93
C ALA A 67 1.87 -10.73 10.40
N LEU A 68 2.01 -9.59 11.09
CA LEU A 68 2.35 -9.57 12.52
C LEU A 68 1.25 -10.22 13.38
N GLU A 69 -0.01 -9.87 13.11
CA GLU A 69 -1.16 -10.40 13.84
C GLU A 69 -1.27 -11.92 13.66
N LYS A 70 -1.15 -12.41 12.42
CA LYS A 70 -1.16 -13.86 12.12
C LYS A 70 -0.01 -14.61 12.78
N LYS A 71 1.12 -13.94 13.00
CA LYS A 71 2.27 -14.51 13.72
C LYS A 71 2.13 -14.42 15.24
N GLN A 72 1.04 -13.87 15.76
CA GLN A 72 0.84 -13.60 17.19
C GLN A 72 1.98 -12.75 17.79
N MET A 73 2.64 -11.95 16.96
CA MET A 73 3.63 -11.01 17.44
C MET A 73 2.88 -9.84 18.06
N LYS A 74 3.24 -9.45 19.28
CA LYS A 74 2.59 -8.33 19.97
C LYS A 74 2.77 -7.05 19.16
N VAL A 75 1.74 -6.66 18.41
CA VAL A 75 1.70 -5.37 17.72
C VAL A 75 1.55 -4.32 18.81
N THR A 76 2.57 -3.46 18.96
CA THR A 76 2.59 -2.39 19.96
C THR A 76 2.50 -1.01 19.33
N ASP A 77 2.56 -0.95 18.00
CA ASP A 77 2.52 0.29 17.24
C ASP A 77 1.49 0.22 16.11
N ASP A 78 0.42 1.00 16.27
CA ASP A 78 -0.66 1.12 15.30
C ASP A 78 -0.34 2.14 14.19
N SER A 79 0.88 2.69 14.15
CA SER A 79 1.27 3.70 13.16
C SER A 79 1.04 3.24 11.72
N LEU A 80 1.43 2.00 11.42
CA LEU A 80 1.30 1.41 10.08
C LEU A 80 -0.16 1.20 9.70
N ILE A 81 -0.96 0.54 10.54
CA ILE A 81 -2.36 0.28 10.20
C ILE A 81 -3.17 1.59 10.11
N ARG A 82 -2.82 2.59 10.92
CA ARG A 82 -3.38 3.95 10.81
C ARG A 82 -3.02 4.61 9.48
N GLN A 83 -1.79 4.44 8.99
CA GLN A 83 -1.39 4.93 7.67
C GLN A 83 -2.19 4.25 6.54
N ALA A 84 -2.41 2.93 6.64
CA ALA A 84 -3.28 2.22 5.70
C ALA A 84 -4.70 2.79 5.73
N TRP A 85 -5.26 3.07 6.91
CA TRP A 85 -6.60 3.64 7.03
C TRP A 85 -6.71 5.03 6.44
N GLN A 86 -5.71 5.89 6.71
CA GLN A 86 -5.65 7.24 6.16
C GLN A 86 -5.72 7.25 4.63
N TYR A 87 -5.22 6.20 3.98
CA TYR A 87 -5.36 6.01 2.54
C TYR A 87 -6.73 5.42 2.17
N TYR A 88 -7.06 4.21 2.64
CA TYR A 88 -8.23 3.46 2.17
C TYR A 88 -9.57 4.10 2.50
N LYS A 89 -9.66 4.93 3.55
CA LYS A 89 -10.89 5.69 3.89
C LYS A 89 -11.39 6.60 2.77
N HIS A 90 -10.51 6.98 1.83
CA HIS A 90 -10.86 7.84 0.70
C HIS A 90 -11.28 7.05 -0.56
N TYR A 91 -11.31 5.72 -0.51
CA TYR A 91 -11.64 4.85 -1.64
C TYR A 91 -12.92 4.03 -1.36
N PRO A 92 -14.12 4.63 -1.43
CA PRO A 92 -15.39 3.98 -1.06
C PRO A 92 -15.72 2.72 -1.88
N LYS A 93 -15.15 2.58 -3.08
CA LYS A 93 -15.31 1.39 -3.93
C LYS A 93 -14.45 0.21 -3.45
N ASP A 94 -13.48 0.44 -2.58
CA ASP A 94 -12.56 -0.57 -2.05
C ASP A 94 -12.93 -0.98 -0.62
N LEU A 95 -14.16 -1.46 -0.46
CA LEU A 95 -14.69 -1.90 0.83
C LEU A 95 -13.86 -3.02 1.45
N ARG A 96 -13.28 -3.90 0.63
CA ARG A 96 -12.44 -5.00 1.10
C ARG A 96 -11.24 -4.49 1.89
N HIS A 97 -10.47 -3.54 1.35
CA HIS A 97 -9.31 -3.01 2.08
C HIS A 97 -9.73 -2.13 3.26
N GLN A 98 -10.86 -1.42 3.18
CA GLN A 98 -11.39 -0.68 4.33
C GLN A 98 -11.73 -1.61 5.50
N CYS A 99 -12.57 -2.61 5.28
CA CYS A 99 -12.96 -3.58 6.32
C CYS A 99 -11.73 -4.30 6.89
N LYS A 100 -10.81 -4.71 6.01
CA LYS A 100 -9.57 -5.38 6.42
C LYS A 100 -8.68 -4.48 7.27
N THR A 101 -8.57 -3.20 6.90
CA THR A 101 -7.78 -2.24 7.68
C THR A 101 -8.38 -1.98 9.05
N LEU A 102 -9.71 -1.80 9.13
CA LEU A 102 -10.41 -1.62 10.40
C LEU A 102 -10.30 -2.88 11.29
N TYR A 103 -10.36 -4.07 10.70
CA TYR A 103 -10.20 -5.34 11.41
C TYR A 103 -8.84 -5.44 12.11
N TYR A 104 -7.74 -5.05 11.44
CA TYR A 104 -6.40 -5.10 12.03
C TYR A 104 -6.03 -3.85 12.85
N TRP A 105 -6.92 -2.86 12.95
CA TRP A 105 -6.70 -1.65 13.77
C TRP A 105 -7.39 -1.74 15.14
N GLY A 106 -8.45 -2.54 15.26
CA GLY A 106 -9.14 -2.80 16.54
C GLY A 106 -8.70 -4.10 17.19
#